data_AF-A0A951WUI8-F1
#
_entry.id   AF-A0A951WUI8-F1
#
_cell.length_a   1.000
_cell.length_b   1.000
_cell.length_c   1.000
_cell.angle_alpha   90.00
_cell.angle_beta   90.00
_cell.angle_gamma   90.00
#
_symmetry.space_group_name_H-M   'P 1'
#
loop_
_entity.id
_entity.type
_entity.pdbx_description
1 polymer ?
#
loop_
_entity_poly.entity_id
_entity_poly.type
_entity_poly.pdbx_seq_one_letter_code
_entity_poly.pdbx_strand_id
1 'polypeptide(L)'
;MKRLSVLCLLLVVGSAAIAQDKTPTPEPETPQFAFEFPLAHSTAEQIEAAYACELDPEAAEAPDVDLESATACEIAAAALALAHGREGDEEPPSEDEIALFTRLLELNPALTLHLPILATYYDAAELVDAPDFTHQPVVAMHLTYTFTGLGPSNNYDVTITSADDEPVVSGTVTIEGGYSDETPGAPVSLPDSVDSAVVQAFGAALTDLVPIGQQFSTIPCWDYYPDWSVELTFEDGTVVTMANNASNAVGIGGPWQVEIDGLNYMQYSYRFPKAIRDLFHALRLPFGETAAMGCGGGSDPLFDSYPRTGDDD
;
A
#
# COMPACT_ATOMS: atom_id res chain seq x y z
N MET A 1 -93.09 -10.10 13.42
CA MET A 1 -93.38 -11.55 13.41
C MET A 1 -92.52 -12.21 12.35
N LYS A 2 -91.70 -13.23 12.71
CA LYS A 2 -91.05 -14.25 11.85
C LYS A 2 -90.10 -13.74 10.74
N ARG A 3 -88.97 -14.35 10.36
CA ARG A 3 -88.09 -15.45 10.83
C ARG A 3 -86.82 -15.35 9.95
N LEU A 4 -85.67 -15.63 10.57
CA LEU A 4 -84.42 -16.23 10.06
C LEU A 4 -84.11 -16.36 8.53
N SER A 5 -82.88 -15.93 8.20
CA SER A 5 -81.75 -16.75 7.66
C SER A 5 -81.21 -16.48 6.23
N VAL A 6 -79.88 -16.21 6.20
CA VAL A 6 -78.83 -16.79 5.30
C VAL A 6 -78.82 -16.23 3.85
N LEU A 7 -77.72 -15.82 3.18
CA LEU A 7 -76.27 -15.93 3.33
C LEU A 7 -75.57 -14.88 2.42
N CYS A 8 -74.34 -14.50 2.78
CA CYS A 8 -73.19 -14.02 1.99
C CYS A 8 -73.36 -13.53 0.53
N LEU A 9 -72.91 -12.29 0.26
CA LEU A 9 -71.69 -12.03 -0.53
C LEU A 9 -71.24 -10.57 -0.31
N LEU A 10 -70.16 -10.38 0.44
CA LEU A 10 -69.45 -9.10 0.52
C LEU A 10 -68.46 -9.05 -0.65
N LEU A 11 -68.70 -8.10 -1.56
CA LEU A 11 -67.71 -7.65 -2.54
C LEU A 11 -66.54 -7.00 -1.80
N VAL A 12 -65.43 -7.72 -1.66
CA VAL A 12 -64.14 -7.14 -1.29
C VAL A 12 -63.46 -6.71 -2.58
N VAL A 13 -63.31 -5.40 -2.74
CA VAL A 13 -62.48 -4.79 -3.77
C VAL A 13 -61.04 -5.24 -3.52
N GLY A 14 -60.52 -6.11 -4.37
CA GLY A 14 -59.14 -6.56 -4.32
C GLY A 14 -58.20 -5.43 -4.77
N SER A 15 -57.53 -4.81 -3.82
CA SER A 15 -56.30 -4.05 -4.08
C SER A 15 -55.22 -5.06 -4.46
N ALA A 16 -54.83 -5.08 -5.73
CA ALA A 16 -53.64 -5.81 -6.17
C ALA A 16 -52.41 -5.13 -5.57
N ALA A 17 -51.87 -5.70 -4.50
CA ALA A 17 -50.54 -5.38 -4.03
C ALA A 17 -49.54 -5.96 -5.04
N ILE A 18 -48.83 -5.09 -5.73
CA ILE A 18 -47.69 -5.45 -6.56
C ILE A 18 -46.61 -5.94 -5.59
N ALA A 19 -46.37 -7.25 -5.56
CA ALA A 19 -45.19 -7.81 -4.92
C ALA A 19 -43.99 -7.33 -5.73
N GLN A 20 -43.22 -6.39 -5.17
CA GLN A 20 -41.88 -6.11 -5.68
C GLN A 20 -41.04 -7.36 -5.41
N ASP A 21 -40.69 -8.03 -6.49
CA ASP A 21 -39.66 -9.05 -6.52
C ASP A 21 -38.37 -8.39 -6.06
N LYS A 22 -37.96 -8.65 -4.82
CA LYS A 22 -36.66 -8.22 -4.31
C LYS A 22 -35.65 -9.17 -4.94
N THR A 23 -35.15 -8.81 -6.11
CA THR A 23 -33.91 -9.37 -6.63
C THR A 23 -32.87 -9.26 -5.50
N PRO A 24 -32.22 -10.34 -5.08
CA PRO A 24 -31.12 -10.24 -4.13
C PRO A 24 -30.10 -9.27 -4.71
N THR A 25 -29.77 -8.22 -3.96
CA THR A 25 -28.59 -7.42 -4.26
C THR A 25 -27.42 -8.40 -4.32
N PRO A 26 -26.64 -8.47 -5.42
CA PRO A 26 -25.45 -9.28 -5.43
C PRO A 26 -24.60 -8.86 -4.23
N GLU A 27 -24.24 -9.83 -3.41
CA GLU A 27 -23.25 -9.68 -2.36
C GLU A 27 -22.01 -9.07 -3.04
N PRO A 28 -21.40 -7.99 -2.50
CA PRO A 28 -20.19 -7.45 -3.10
C PRO A 28 -19.21 -8.60 -3.23
N GLU A 29 -18.77 -8.88 -4.45
CA GLU A 29 -17.76 -9.91 -4.70
C GLU A 29 -16.57 -9.56 -3.79
N THR A 30 -16.20 -10.51 -2.93
CA THR A 30 -14.99 -10.37 -2.13
C THR A 30 -13.85 -10.08 -3.09
N PRO A 31 -13.01 -9.06 -2.83
CA PRO A 31 -11.83 -8.80 -3.65
C PRO A 31 -11.07 -10.12 -3.82
N GLN A 32 -10.83 -10.52 -5.07
CA GLN A 32 -10.11 -11.75 -5.38
C GLN A 32 -8.64 -11.41 -5.54
N PHE A 33 -7.86 -11.68 -4.50
CA PHE A 33 -6.40 -11.58 -4.57
C PHE A 33 -5.83 -12.60 -5.54
N ALA A 34 -4.81 -12.21 -6.29
CA ALA A 34 -4.14 -13.11 -7.24
C ALA A 34 -3.34 -14.22 -6.54
N PHE A 35 -2.93 -14.01 -5.29
CA PHE A 35 -2.04 -14.89 -4.53
C PHE A 35 -2.52 -15.09 -3.08
N GLU A 36 -2.11 -16.20 -2.48
CA GLU A 36 -2.30 -16.45 -1.04
C GLU A 36 -1.13 -15.87 -0.22
N PHE A 37 -1.42 -15.35 0.96
CA PHE A 37 -0.39 -14.94 1.92
C PHE A 37 0.12 -16.15 2.73
N PRO A 38 1.43 -16.26 3.02
CA PRO A 38 2.51 -15.41 2.54
C PRO A 38 2.93 -15.74 1.10
N LEU A 39 3.24 -14.72 0.31
CA LEU A 39 3.92 -14.92 -0.97
C LEU A 39 5.33 -15.47 -0.72
N ALA A 40 5.72 -16.48 -1.50
CA ALA A 40 7.01 -17.15 -1.33
C ALA A 40 8.18 -16.24 -1.72
N HIS A 41 9.22 -16.19 -0.87
CA HIS A 41 10.45 -15.46 -1.18
C HIS A 41 11.16 -16.05 -2.41
N SER A 42 11.78 -15.16 -3.18
CA SER A 42 12.68 -15.54 -4.26
C SER A 42 13.78 -16.47 -3.76
N THR A 43 13.92 -17.61 -4.41
CA THR A 43 15.02 -18.56 -4.19
C THR A 43 16.35 -17.98 -4.65
N ALA A 44 17.47 -18.56 -4.21
CA ALA A 44 18.79 -18.17 -4.69
C ALA A 44 18.91 -18.27 -6.24
N GLU A 45 18.29 -19.29 -6.85
CA GLU A 45 18.28 -19.44 -8.31
C GLU A 45 17.48 -18.33 -9.00
N GLN A 46 16.34 -17.92 -8.42
CA GLN A 46 15.54 -16.79 -8.92
C GLN A 46 16.28 -15.45 -8.79
N ILE A 47 16.97 -15.22 -7.67
CA ILE A 47 17.76 -14.01 -7.46
C ILE A 47 18.90 -13.93 -8.48
N GLU A 48 19.67 -15.01 -8.66
CA GLU A 48 20.73 -15.08 -9.67
C GLU A 48 20.17 -14.92 -11.09
N ALA A 49 19.01 -15.51 -11.40
CA ALA A 49 18.36 -15.35 -12.69
C ALA A 49 17.89 -13.91 -12.94
N ALA A 50 17.38 -13.22 -11.92
CA ALA A 50 17.02 -11.80 -12.03
C ALA A 50 18.24 -10.96 -12.38
N TYR A 51 19.35 -11.24 -11.70
CA TYR A 51 20.63 -10.58 -11.91
C TYR A 51 21.30 -10.88 -13.26
N ALA A 52 21.07 -12.06 -13.81
CA ALA A 52 21.58 -12.46 -15.13
C ALA A 52 20.67 -12.00 -16.27
N CYS A 53 19.49 -11.46 -15.98
CA CYS A 53 18.57 -10.95 -16.99
C CYS A 53 19.10 -9.61 -17.52
N GLU A 54 19.66 -9.62 -18.73
CA GLU A 54 20.13 -8.41 -19.42
C GLU A 54 18.92 -7.62 -19.94
N LEU A 55 18.28 -6.88 -19.04
CA LEU A 55 17.19 -5.97 -19.37
C LEU A 55 17.73 -4.71 -20.03
N ASP A 56 17.20 -4.38 -21.21
CA ASP A 56 17.50 -3.13 -21.91
C ASP A 56 16.55 -2.02 -21.43
N PRO A 57 17.03 -1.04 -20.63
CA PRO A 57 16.18 0.03 -20.12
C PRO A 57 15.74 1.03 -21.21
N GLU A 58 16.34 0.99 -22.40
CA GLU A 58 15.98 1.84 -23.53
C GLU A 58 15.03 1.13 -24.51
N ALA A 59 14.59 -0.10 -24.20
CA ALA A 59 13.66 -0.84 -25.04
C ALA A 59 12.30 -0.11 -25.11
N ALA A 60 11.99 0.45 -26.28
CA ALA A 60 10.74 1.20 -26.52
C ALA A 60 9.60 0.35 -27.09
N GLU A 61 9.86 -0.89 -27.50
CA GLU A 61 8.84 -1.81 -28.01
C GLU A 61 8.84 -3.09 -27.19
N ALA A 62 7.68 -3.40 -26.61
CA ALA A 62 7.51 -4.63 -25.87
C ALA A 62 7.50 -5.84 -26.82
N PRO A 63 8.35 -6.86 -26.61
CA PRO A 63 8.22 -8.10 -27.36
C PRO A 63 6.85 -8.74 -27.12
N ASP A 64 6.29 -9.31 -28.19
CA ASP A 64 5.10 -10.15 -28.09
C ASP A 64 5.48 -11.44 -27.35
N VAL A 65 4.96 -11.62 -26.14
CA VAL A 65 5.30 -12.74 -25.25
C VAL A 65 4.07 -13.61 -24.98
N ASP A 66 4.24 -14.92 -25.16
CA ASP A 66 3.25 -15.90 -24.74
C ASP A 66 3.44 -16.22 -23.24
N LEU A 67 2.56 -15.68 -22.39
CA LEU A 67 2.67 -15.78 -20.92
C LEU A 67 2.75 -17.22 -20.38
N GLU A 68 2.25 -18.20 -21.15
CA GLU A 68 2.28 -19.61 -20.76
C GLU A 68 3.64 -20.26 -20.97
N SER A 69 4.41 -19.82 -21.97
CA SER A 69 5.64 -20.47 -22.40
C SER A 69 6.90 -19.61 -22.25
N ALA A 70 6.74 -18.29 -22.10
CA ALA A 70 7.84 -17.36 -21.90
C ALA A 70 8.54 -17.58 -20.55
N THR A 71 9.84 -17.32 -20.54
CA THR A 71 10.67 -17.29 -19.33
C THR A 71 10.39 -16.03 -18.51
N ALA A 72 10.75 -16.06 -17.22
CA ALA A 72 10.63 -14.89 -16.35
C ALA A 72 11.39 -13.66 -16.90
N CYS A 73 12.54 -13.87 -17.55
CA CYS A 73 13.34 -12.79 -18.12
C CYS A 73 12.71 -12.19 -19.40
N GLU A 74 12.12 -13.02 -20.26
CA GLU A 74 11.36 -12.52 -21.43
C GLU A 74 10.15 -11.70 -21.00
N ILE A 75 9.45 -12.15 -19.95
CA ILE A 75 8.33 -11.42 -19.36
C ILE A 75 8.82 -10.12 -18.69
N ALA A 76 9.93 -10.13 -17.97
CA ALA A 76 10.50 -8.92 -17.39
C ALA A 76 10.93 -7.89 -18.46
N ALA A 77 11.52 -8.34 -19.56
CA ALA A 77 11.86 -7.47 -20.69
C ALA A 77 10.61 -6.83 -21.31
N ALA A 78 9.52 -7.59 -21.47
CA ALA A 78 8.24 -7.06 -21.90
C ALA A 78 7.66 -6.06 -20.90
N ALA A 79 7.67 -6.40 -19.61
CA ALA A 79 7.18 -5.52 -18.53
C ALA A 79 7.93 -4.19 -18.50
N LEU A 80 9.26 -4.24 -18.65
CA LEU A 80 10.13 -3.06 -18.66
C LEU A 80 9.88 -2.18 -19.88
N ALA A 81 9.79 -2.76 -21.07
CA ALA A 81 9.53 -2.00 -22.29
C ALA A 81 8.13 -1.34 -22.26
N LEU A 82 7.13 -2.03 -21.72
CA LEU A 82 5.81 -1.45 -21.47
C LEU A 82 5.89 -0.30 -20.45
N ALA A 83 6.57 -0.51 -19.32
CA ALA A 83 6.79 0.53 -18.32
C ALA A 83 7.47 1.77 -18.90
N HIS A 84 8.48 1.58 -19.76
CA HIS A 84 9.13 2.69 -20.46
C HIS A 84 8.16 3.39 -21.44
N GLY A 85 7.38 2.63 -22.22
CA GLY A 85 6.39 3.17 -23.16
C GLY A 85 5.27 3.98 -22.49
N ARG A 86 5.04 3.80 -21.18
CA ARG A 86 4.07 4.54 -20.37
C ARG A 86 4.60 5.83 -19.78
N GLU A 87 5.83 6.24 -20.08
CA GLU A 87 6.38 7.49 -19.54
C GLU A 87 5.49 8.70 -19.92
N GLY A 88 4.83 9.29 -18.92
CA GLY A 88 3.88 10.40 -19.10
C GLY A 88 2.45 9.96 -19.47
N ASP A 89 2.14 8.67 -19.44
CA ASP A 89 0.78 8.14 -19.48
C ASP A 89 0.18 8.15 -18.06
N GLU A 90 -1.01 8.74 -17.93
CA GLU A 90 -1.75 8.83 -16.66
C GLU A 90 -2.87 7.78 -16.56
N GLU A 91 -3.13 7.03 -17.63
CA GLU A 91 -4.13 5.95 -17.59
C GLU A 91 -3.60 4.77 -16.75
N PRO A 92 -4.48 3.98 -16.12
CA PRO A 92 -4.09 2.73 -15.47
C PRO A 92 -3.53 1.71 -16.48
N PRO A 93 -2.69 0.76 -16.04
CA PRO A 93 -2.30 -0.39 -16.86
C PRO A 93 -3.51 -1.19 -17.33
N SER A 94 -3.45 -1.70 -18.55
CA SER A 94 -4.48 -2.57 -19.13
C SER A 94 -4.50 -3.97 -18.48
N GLU A 95 -5.59 -4.72 -18.70
CA GLU A 95 -5.72 -6.09 -18.17
C GLU A 95 -4.58 -7.02 -18.63
N ASP A 96 -4.10 -6.87 -19.86
CA ASP A 96 -2.99 -7.66 -20.41
C ASP A 96 -1.66 -7.32 -19.72
N GLU A 97 -1.43 -6.04 -19.42
CA GLU A 97 -0.25 -5.57 -18.68
C GLU A 97 -0.27 -6.07 -17.23
N ILE A 98 -1.44 -6.03 -16.59
CA ILE A 98 -1.64 -6.58 -15.25
C ILE A 98 -1.37 -8.09 -15.24
N ALA A 99 -1.93 -8.84 -16.21
CA ALA A 99 -1.70 -10.28 -16.32
C ALA A 99 -0.21 -10.60 -16.53
N LEU A 100 0.49 -9.80 -17.32
CA LEU A 100 1.93 -9.92 -17.53
C LEU A 100 2.73 -9.68 -16.23
N PHE A 101 2.38 -8.63 -15.48
CA PHE A 101 3.01 -8.34 -14.19
C PHE A 101 2.74 -9.44 -13.16
N THR A 102 1.49 -9.89 -13.03
CA THR A 102 1.11 -11.02 -12.16
C THR A 102 1.91 -12.27 -12.52
N ARG A 103 2.05 -12.58 -13.81
CA ARG A 103 2.85 -13.73 -14.26
C ARG A 103 4.33 -13.58 -13.93
N LEU A 104 4.89 -12.37 -14.01
CA LEU A 104 6.27 -12.11 -13.59
C LEU A 104 6.46 -12.42 -12.11
N LEU A 105 5.54 -11.95 -11.26
CA LEU A 105 5.57 -12.19 -9.82
C LEU A 105 5.49 -13.68 -9.48
N GLU A 106 4.62 -14.44 -10.18
CA GLU A 106 4.54 -15.91 -10.02
C GLU A 106 5.86 -16.61 -10.33
N LEU A 107 6.55 -16.18 -11.39
CA LEU A 107 7.76 -16.86 -11.88
C LEU A 107 9.00 -16.44 -11.10
N ASN A 108 9.13 -15.15 -10.75
CA ASN A 108 10.29 -14.61 -10.05
C ASN A 108 9.99 -13.22 -9.44
N PRO A 109 9.60 -13.15 -8.15
CA PRO A 109 9.32 -11.89 -7.48
C PRO A 109 10.50 -10.90 -7.44
N ALA A 110 11.75 -11.36 -7.54
CA ALA A 110 12.89 -10.44 -7.54
C ALA A 110 12.88 -9.52 -8.78
N LEU A 111 12.42 -10.01 -9.94
CA LEU A 111 12.37 -9.21 -11.17
C LEU A 111 11.37 -8.06 -11.11
N THR A 112 10.39 -8.08 -10.20
CA THR A 112 9.45 -6.96 -10.04
C THR A 112 10.04 -5.78 -9.28
N LEU A 113 11.21 -5.97 -8.63
CA LEU A 113 11.88 -4.93 -7.85
C LEU A 113 12.69 -3.96 -8.71
N HIS A 114 12.85 -4.22 -10.01
CA HIS A 114 13.43 -3.22 -10.91
C HIS A 114 12.62 -1.92 -10.88
N LEU A 115 13.29 -0.81 -10.58
CA LEU A 115 12.62 0.47 -10.29
C LEU A 115 11.58 0.90 -11.34
N PRO A 116 11.82 0.82 -12.67
CA PRO A 116 10.81 1.21 -13.66
C PRO A 116 9.56 0.33 -13.63
N ILE A 117 9.73 -0.99 -13.40
CA ILE A 117 8.62 -1.95 -13.28
C ILE A 117 7.85 -1.66 -12.00
N LEU A 118 8.54 -1.54 -10.87
CA LEU A 118 7.92 -1.20 -9.59
C LEU A 118 7.12 0.09 -9.69
N ALA A 119 7.73 1.18 -10.18
CA ALA A 119 7.09 2.49 -10.25
C ALA A 119 5.87 2.53 -11.18
N THR A 120 5.90 1.76 -12.27
CA THR A 120 4.81 1.73 -13.25
C THR A 120 3.61 0.94 -12.76
N TYR A 121 3.85 -0.25 -12.22
CA TYR A 121 2.77 -1.16 -11.87
C TYR A 121 2.33 -1.02 -10.41
N TYR A 122 2.99 -0.18 -9.59
CA TYR A 122 2.61 0.08 -8.21
C TYR A 122 1.11 0.35 -8.10
N ASP A 123 0.42 -0.34 -7.17
CA ASP A 123 -1.04 -0.26 -6.99
C ASP A 123 -1.90 -0.73 -8.20
N ALA A 124 -1.31 -1.30 -9.26
CA ALA A 124 -2.03 -1.73 -10.46
C ALA A 124 -2.77 -3.08 -10.30
N ALA A 125 -2.33 -3.91 -9.35
CA ALA A 125 -2.92 -5.23 -9.10
C ALA A 125 -3.04 -5.50 -7.60
N GLU A 126 -4.14 -6.14 -7.21
CA GLU A 126 -4.29 -6.73 -5.88
C GLU A 126 -3.54 -8.06 -5.84
N LEU A 127 -2.52 -8.16 -4.99
CA LEU A 127 -1.55 -9.26 -5.01
C LEU A 127 -1.92 -10.31 -3.98
N VAL A 128 -1.75 -9.99 -2.70
CA VAL A 128 -1.96 -10.92 -1.59
C VAL A 128 -2.89 -10.29 -0.57
N ASP A 129 -3.74 -11.12 0.04
CA ASP A 129 -4.53 -10.69 1.19
C ASP A 129 -3.64 -10.31 2.38
N ALA A 130 -4.24 -9.65 3.36
CA ALA A 130 -3.58 -9.33 4.61
C ALA A 130 -3.32 -10.61 5.44
N PRO A 131 -2.26 -10.64 6.27
CA PRO A 131 -2.02 -11.75 7.20
C PRO A 131 -3.20 -11.99 8.16
N ASP A 132 -3.47 -13.24 8.55
CA ASP A 132 -4.61 -13.61 9.40
C ASP A 132 -4.76 -12.78 10.69
N PHE A 133 -3.64 -12.42 11.35
CA PHE A 133 -3.66 -11.64 12.59
C PHE A 133 -4.25 -10.23 12.39
N THR A 134 -4.23 -9.71 11.15
CA THR A 134 -4.75 -8.38 10.82
C THR A 134 -6.28 -8.29 10.82
N HIS A 135 -6.97 -9.44 10.85
CA HIS A 135 -8.43 -9.48 11.04
C HIS A 135 -8.84 -9.17 12.48
N GLN A 136 -7.89 -9.10 13.40
CA GLN A 136 -8.14 -8.69 14.78
C GLN A 136 -8.08 -7.16 14.90
N PRO A 137 -8.75 -6.58 15.91
CA PRO A 137 -8.66 -5.15 16.17
C PRO A 137 -7.23 -4.70 16.48
N VAL A 138 -6.85 -3.53 15.95
CA VAL A 138 -5.67 -2.78 16.41
C VAL A 138 -6.05 -2.11 17.73
N VAL A 139 -5.31 -2.40 18.81
CA VAL A 139 -5.58 -1.89 20.16
C VAL A 139 -4.67 -0.72 20.54
N ALA A 140 -3.51 -0.59 19.89
CA ALA A 140 -2.61 0.55 20.03
C ALA A 140 -1.82 0.81 18.75
N MET A 141 -1.41 2.08 18.58
CA MET A 141 -0.56 2.51 17.48
C MET A 141 0.48 3.52 17.99
N HIS A 142 1.71 3.40 17.52
CA HIS A 142 2.75 4.40 17.70
C HIS A 142 3.28 4.83 16.33
N LEU A 143 3.30 6.15 16.09
CA LEU A 143 3.72 6.76 14.84
C LEU A 143 4.90 7.69 15.13
N THR A 144 6.03 7.45 14.48
CA THR A 144 7.10 8.44 14.34
C THR A 144 7.17 8.93 12.91
N TYR A 145 7.23 10.24 12.77
CA TYR A 145 7.40 10.92 11.50
C TYR A 145 8.47 11.99 11.63
N THR A 146 9.52 11.88 10.83
CA THR A 146 10.54 12.91 10.71
C THR A 146 10.59 13.37 9.27
N PHE A 147 10.62 14.68 9.07
CA PHE A 147 10.85 15.27 7.77
C PHE A 147 11.90 16.37 7.92
N THR A 148 12.98 16.23 7.16
CA THR A 148 14.08 17.19 7.12
C THR A 148 14.43 17.50 5.66
N GLY A 149 14.86 18.74 5.39
CA GLY A 149 15.30 19.18 4.08
C GLY A 149 15.42 20.70 4.02
N LEU A 150 15.44 21.30 2.82
CA LEU A 150 15.60 22.75 2.65
C LEU A 150 14.36 23.59 3.10
N GLY A 151 13.28 22.93 3.52
CA GLY A 151 12.00 23.52 3.95
C GLY A 151 11.76 23.36 5.46
N PRO A 152 10.56 23.69 5.97
CA PRO A 152 10.20 23.46 7.37
C PRO A 152 10.38 22.00 7.77
N SER A 153 11.02 21.77 8.91
CA SER A 153 11.21 20.42 9.44
C SER A 153 10.03 20.04 10.33
N ASN A 154 9.59 18.79 10.23
CA ASN A 154 8.49 18.27 11.02
C ASN A 154 8.97 17.04 11.78
N ASN A 155 8.73 16.99 13.08
CA ASN A 155 9.06 15.86 13.94
C ASN A 155 7.84 15.53 14.79
N TYR A 156 7.17 14.42 14.48
CA TYR A 156 6.00 13.94 15.20
C TYR A 156 6.31 12.59 15.84
N ASP A 157 5.88 12.46 17.08
CA ASP A 157 5.90 11.22 17.87
C ASP A 157 4.51 11.13 18.49
N VAL A 158 3.65 10.28 17.93
CA VAL A 158 2.23 10.19 18.27
C VAL A 158 1.92 8.78 18.75
N THR A 159 1.29 8.68 19.91
CA THR A 159 0.76 7.42 20.46
C THR A 159 -0.75 7.48 20.49
N ILE A 160 -1.39 6.43 19.98
CA ILE A 160 -2.84 6.21 20.09
C ILE A 160 -3.07 4.92 20.89
N THR A 161 -3.83 5.02 21.98
CA THR A 161 -4.21 3.88 22.84
C THR A 161 -5.71 3.66 22.83
N SER A 162 -6.17 2.47 23.23
CA SER A 162 -7.59 2.09 23.17
C SER A 162 -8.16 2.26 21.76
N ALA A 163 -7.35 1.90 20.75
CA ALA A 163 -7.61 2.20 19.35
C ALA A 163 -8.84 1.47 18.76
N ASP A 164 -9.33 0.46 19.47
CA ASP A 164 -10.46 -0.40 19.14
C ASP A 164 -11.82 0.12 19.64
N ASP A 165 -11.85 1.12 20.53
CA ASP A 165 -13.10 1.67 21.11
C ASP A 165 -13.10 3.20 21.14
N GLU A 166 -12.54 3.81 22.19
CA GLU A 166 -12.39 5.26 22.36
C GLU A 166 -10.89 5.63 22.28
N PRO A 167 -10.34 5.88 21.06
CA PRO A 167 -8.93 6.15 20.90
C PRO A 167 -8.49 7.42 21.64
N VAL A 168 -7.47 7.28 22.47
CA VAL A 168 -6.82 8.40 23.16
C VAL A 168 -5.52 8.73 22.46
N VAL A 169 -5.39 9.97 22.00
CA VAL A 169 -4.23 10.47 21.27
C VAL A 169 -3.32 11.24 22.23
N SER A 170 -2.02 10.99 22.13
CA SER A 170 -1.00 11.71 22.89
C SER A 170 0.30 11.79 22.09
N GLY A 171 1.25 12.59 22.56
CA GLY A 171 2.57 12.67 21.94
C GLY A 171 3.10 14.09 21.78
N THR A 172 4.09 14.24 20.92
CA THR A 172 4.77 15.50 20.62
C THR A 172 4.72 15.82 19.14
N VAL A 173 4.53 17.10 18.85
CA VAL A 173 4.48 17.65 17.49
C VAL A 173 5.38 18.87 17.46
N THR A 174 6.43 18.81 16.65
CA THR A 174 7.38 19.91 16.47
C THR A 174 7.42 20.29 15.00
N ILE A 175 7.20 21.58 14.72
CA ILE A 175 7.34 22.16 13.37
C ILE A 175 8.33 23.31 13.48
N GLU A 176 9.47 23.15 12.84
CA GLU A 176 10.55 24.15 12.80
C GLU A 176 10.54 24.89 11.47
N GLY A 177 10.79 26.19 11.51
CA GLY A 177 10.89 27.02 10.30
C GLY A 177 12.01 26.52 9.37
N GLY A 178 11.82 26.69 8.06
CA GLY A 178 12.77 26.21 7.06
C GLY A 178 14.07 27.00 7.02
N TYR A 179 15.03 26.58 6.18
CA TYR A 179 16.36 27.19 6.07
C TYR A 179 16.35 28.72 5.86
N SER A 180 15.30 29.27 5.23
CA SER A 180 15.12 30.70 4.98
C SER A 180 14.09 31.39 5.87
N ASP A 181 13.40 30.66 6.75
CA ASP A 181 12.33 31.19 7.61
C ASP A 181 12.68 30.92 9.07
N GLU A 182 13.23 31.92 9.75
CA GLU A 182 13.58 31.85 11.18
C GLU A 182 12.34 31.85 12.09
N THR A 183 11.13 31.91 11.51
CA THR A 183 9.88 31.90 12.26
C THR A 183 9.51 30.47 12.62
N PRO A 184 9.40 30.12 13.92
CA PRO A 184 8.86 28.81 14.30
C PRO A 184 7.48 28.60 13.67
N GLY A 185 7.21 27.36 13.22
CA GLY A 185 5.89 27.00 12.74
C GLY A 185 4.82 27.30 13.79
N ALA A 186 3.58 27.58 13.36
CA ALA A 186 2.49 27.76 14.30
C ALA A 186 2.35 26.51 15.18
N PRO A 187 2.08 26.66 16.50
CA PRO A 187 1.91 25.51 17.37
C PRO A 187 0.73 24.66 16.90
N VAL A 188 1.02 23.43 16.49
CA VAL A 188 0.03 22.42 16.15
C VAL A 188 -0.22 21.58 17.40
N SER A 189 -1.48 21.46 17.78
CA SER A 189 -1.90 20.63 18.91
C SER A 189 -2.60 19.39 18.37
N LEU A 190 -2.27 18.23 18.94
CA LEU A 190 -3.00 17.00 18.67
C LEU A 190 -4.42 17.12 19.21
N PRO A 191 -5.42 16.54 18.51
CA PRO A 191 -6.73 16.33 19.12
C PRO A 191 -6.60 15.33 20.28
N ASP A 192 -7.55 15.36 21.23
CA ASP A 192 -7.57 14.40 22.34
C ASP A 192 -7.90 12.96 21.87
N SER A 193 -8.59 12.83 20.73
CA SER A 193 -9.07 11.57 20.19
C SER A 193 -9.21 11.61 18.66
N VAL A 194 -9.22 10.44 18.03
CA VAL A 194 -9.62 10.22 16.63
C VAL A 194 -10.71 9.14 16.56
N ASP A 195 -11.35 8.98 15.40
CA ASP A 195 -12.28 7.86 15.17
C ASP A 195 -11.51 6.53 15.13
N SER A 196 -12.01 5.52 15.84
CA SER A 196 -11.45 4.15 15.82
C SER A 196 -11.28 3.62 14.39
N ALA A 197 -12.22 3.92 13.48
CA ALA A 197 -12.17 3.47 12.09
C ALA A 197 -10.93 3.96 11.34
N VAL A 198 -10.37 5.13 11.71
CA VAL A 198 -9.13 5.65 11.12
C VAL A 198 -7.94 4.79 11.51
N VAL A 199 -7.91 4.28 12.75
CA VAL A 199 -6.81 3.42 13.22
C VAL A 199 -6.99 1.99 12.72
N GLN A 200 -8.22 1.46 12.72
CA GLN A 200 -8.50 0.12 12.20
C GLN A 200 -8.18 -0.03 10.70
N ALA A 201 -8.22 1.06 9.94
CA ALA A 201 -7.82 1.07 8.53
C ALA A 201 -6.36 0.62 8.31
N PHE A 202 -5.48 0.76 9.31
CA PHE A 202 -4.08 0.33 9.21
C PHE A 202 -3.94 -1.19 9.18
N GLY A 203 -4.69 -1.92 10.01
CA GLY A 203 -4.69 -3.39 9.99
C GLY A 203 -5.15 -3.91 8.63
N ALA A 204 -6.26 -3.37 8.11
CA ALA A 204 -6.79 -3.72 6.79
C ALA A 204 -5.88 -3.30 5.62
N ALA A 205 -4.96 -2.36 5.85
CA ALA A 205 -4.02 -1.90 4.85
C ALA A 205 -2.75 -2.75 4.76
N LEU A 206 -2.53 -3.74 5.64
CA LEU A 206 -1.38 -4.64 5.60
C LEU A 206 -1.55 -5.76 4.56
N THR A 207 -1.77 -5.39 3.31
CA THR A 207 -2.03 -6.27 2.17
C THR A 207 -1.08 -5.93 1.02
N ASP A 208 -1.11 -6.72 -0.06
CA ASP A 208 -0.27 -6.54 -1.25
C ASP A 208 1.23 -6.54 -0.93
N LEU A 209 1.62 -7.45 -0.04
CA LEU A 209 2.98 -7.64 0.47
C LEU A 209 3.81 -8.52 -0.46
N VAL A 210 4.79 -7.92 -1.13
CA VAL A 210 5.78 -8.60 -2.00
C VAL A 210 7.03 -8.95 -1.18
N PRO A 211 7.56 -10.18 -1.26
CA PRO A 211 8.71 -10.58 -0.47
C PRO A 211 10.00 -9.90 -0.93
N ILE A 212 10.85 -9.52 0.02
CA ILE A 212 12.16 -8.89 -0.21
C ILE A 212 13.23 -9.64 0.59
N GLY A 213 14.50 -9.52 0.18
CA GLY A 213 15.60 -10.22 0.84
C GLY A 213 15.97 -9.59 2.18
N GLN A 214 16.03 -8.26 2.21
CA GLN A 214 16.27 -7.45 3.39
C GLN A 214 15.52 -6.12 3.29
N GLN A 215 15.30 -5.48 4.43
CA GLN A 215 14.82 -4.10 4.49
C GLN A 215 15.84 -3.18 3.81
N PHE A 216 15.37 -2.21 3.04
CA PHE A 216 16.24 -1.33 2.25
C PHE A 216 15.77 0.12 2.21
N SER A 217 16.64 1.01 1.72
CA SER A 217 16.34 2.42 1.46
C SER A 217 16.56 2.71 -0.02
N THR A 218 15.52 3.16 -0.73
CA THR A 218 15.63 3.58 -2.14
C THR A 218 15.32 5.07 -2.26
N ILE A 219 16.31 5.82 -2.74
CA ILE A 219 16.34 7.28 -2.64
C ILE A 219 16.64 7.94 -4.00
N PRO A 220 15.70 7.97 -4.96
CA PRO A 220 15.92 8.54 -6.28
C PRO A 220 15.94 10.08 -6.33
N CYS A 221 15.50 10.78 -5.28
CA CYS A 221 15.48 12.25 -5.24
C CYS A 221 16.30 12.78 -4.07
N TRP A 222 17.06 13.87 -4.25
CA TRP A 222 18.17 14.30 -3.36
C TRP A 222 17.76 15.32 -2.28
N ASP A 223 16.52 15.82 -2.34
CA ASP A 223 15.95 16.73 -1.35
C ASP A 223 14.66 16.07 -0.81
N TYR A 224 14.57 16.01 0.52
CA TYR A 224 13.45 15.51 1.34
C TYR A 224 13.24 14.01 1.46
N TYR A 225 13.28 13.54 2.72
CA TYR A 225 12.82 12.20 3.07
C TYR A 225 11.91 12.29 4.28
N PRO A 226 10.62 12.05 4.10
CA PRO A 226 9.83 11.66 5.24
C PRO A 226 10.36 10.29 5.70
N ASP A 227 10.80 10.20 6.94
CA ASP A 227 11.14 8.94 7.59
C ASP A 227 9.96 8.57 8.49
N TRP A 228 9.44 7.38 8.26
CA TRP A 228 8.23 6.88 8.87
C TRP A 228 8.51 5.58 9.60
N SER A 229 7.94 5.47 10.79
CA SER A 229 7.74 4.19 11.47
C SER A 229 6.36 4.19 12.11
N VAL A 230 5.57 3.17 11.80
CA VAL A 230 4.23 2.96 12.35
C VAL A 230 4.20 1.57 12.98
N GLU A 231 4.21 1.54 14.31
CA GLU A 231 4.02 0.32 15.09
C GLU A 231 2.52 0.13 15.38
N LEU A 232 2.01 -1.06 15.08
CA LEU A 232 0.63 -1.47 15.33
C LEU A 232 0.65 -2.64 16.32
N THR A 233 -0.14 -2.53 17.39
CA THR A 233 -0.39 -3.62 18.32
C THR A 233 -1.80 -4.16 18.12
N PHE A 234 -1.94 -5.45 17.88
CA PHE A 234 -3.21 -6.16 17.70
C PHE A 234 -3.70 -6.78 19.01
N GLU A 235 -5.00 -7.14 19.06
CA GLU A 235 -5.66 -7.70 20.25
C GLU A 235 -4.99 -8.99 20.79
N ASP A 236 -4.48 -9.86 19.93
CA ASP A 236 -3.71 -11.06 20.35
C ASP A 236 -2.30 -10.74 20.90
N GLY A 237 -1.89 -9.48 20.87
CA GLY A 237 -0.56 -9.03 21.29
C GLY A 237 0.50 -9.09 20.19
N THR A 238 0.13 -9.41 18.94
CA THR A 238 1.01 -9.26 17.78
C THR A 238 1.38 -7.79 17.61
N VAL A 239 2.67 -7.53 17.38
CA VAL A 239 3.19 -6.20 17.10
C VAL A 239 3.92 -6.24 15.77
N VAL A 240 3.58 -5.31 14.88
CA VAL A 240 4.26 -5.14 13.60
C VAL A 240 4.64 -3.69 13.40
N THR A 241 5.76 -3.46 12.73
CA THR A 241 6.25 -2.12 12.41
C THR A 241 6.32 -1.98 10.89
N MET A 242 5.51 -1.08 10.35
CA MET A 242 5.60 -0.64 8.96
C MET A 242 6.47 0.61 8.90
N ALA A 243 7.58 0.53 8.19
CA ALA A 243 8.50 1.65 8.02
C ALA A 243 8.81 1.84 6.53
N ASN A 244 9.27 3.03 6.17
CA ASN A 244 9.76 3.26 4.81
C ASN A 244 11.28 3.28 4.71
N ASN A 245 11.98 3.20 5.85
CA ASN A 245 13.44 3.17 5.93
C ASN A 245 14.08 4.36 5.19
N ALA A 246 13.53 5.57 5.38
CA ALA A 246 13.94 6.79 4.68
C ALA A 246 13.84 6.76 3.13
N SER A 247 13.12 5.80 2.55
CA SER A 247 12.91 5.73 1.10
C SER A 247 12.08 6.93 0.59
N ASN A 248 12.16 7.21 -0.71
CA ASN A 248 11.26 8.15 -1.39
C ASN A 248 10.96 7.79 -2.85
N ALA A 249 11.02 6.51 -3.18
CA ALA A 249 10.72 6.03 -4.52
C ALA A 249 9.23 6.16 -4.88
N VAL A 250 8.32 6.10 -3.90
CA VAL A 250 6.87 6.22 -4.15
C VAL A 250 6.20 7.26 -3.25
N GLY A 251 5.63 8.31 -3.86
CA GLY A 251 4.73 9.28 -3.22
C GLY A 251 5.21 9.88 -1.89
N ILE A 252 4.58 9.47 -0.78
CA ILE A 252 4.80 10.02 0.57
C ILE A 252 6.02 9.43 1.31
N GLY A 253 6.95 8.79 0.59
CA GLY A 253 8.16 8.21 1.17
C GLY A 253 8.29 6.70 1.01
N GLY A 254 7.47 6.00 0.22
CA GLY A 254 7.65 4.56 0.10
C GLY A 254 8.90 4.15 -0.71
N PRO A 255 9.13 2.84 -0.87
CA PRO A 255 8.16 1.80 -0.53
C PRO A 255 8.11 1.50 0.97
N TRP A 256 6.92 1.16 1.46
CA TRP A 256 6.71 0.77 2.85
C TRP A 256 7.05 -0.70 3.03
N GLN A 257 7.62 -1.06 4.16
CA GLN A 257 8.19 -2.37 4.41
C GLN A 257 7.91 -2.81 5.84
N VAL A 258 7.80 -4.13 6.03
CA VAL A 258 7.49 -4.77 7.32
C VAL A 258 8.21 -6.10 7.44
N GLU A 259 8.54 -6.48 8.66
CA GLU A 259 8.97 -7.84 8.99
C GLU A 259 7.82 -8.58 9.69
N ILE A 260 7.45 -9.76 9.18
CA ILE A 260 6.42 -10.64 9.74
C ILE A 260 7.03 -12.03 9.87
N ASP A 261 7.01 -12.60 11.08
CA ASP A 261 7.58 -13.93 11.36
C ASP A 261 9.03 -14.13 10.88
N GLY A 262 9.84 -13.07 10.93
CA GLY A 262 11.25 -13.08 10.50
C GLY A 262 11.46 -12.99 8.98
N LEU A 263 10.39 -12.71 8.22
CA LEU A 263 10.39 -12.53 6.78
C LEU A 263 10.12 -11.07 6.42
N ASN A 264 10.87 -10.54 5.46
CA ASN A 264 10.77 -9.15 5.01
C ASN A 264 9.80 -9.01 3.83
N TYR A 265 8.93 -8.02 3.91
CA TYR A 265 8.01 -7.67 2.85
C TYR A 265 8.04 -6.18 2.54
N MET A 266 7.74 -5.86 1.29
CA MET A 266 7.47 -4.53 0.79
C MET A 266 5.99 -4.45 0.42
N GLN A 267 5.28 -3.41 0.87
CA GLN A 267 3.95 -3.13 0.40
C GLN A 267 3.98 -2.51 -1.00
N TYR A 268 3.19 -3.11 -1.87
CA TYR A 268 3.05 -2.73 -3.26
C TYR A 268 1.85 -1.82 -3.56
N SER A 269 0.81 -1.81 -2.73
CA SER A 269 -0.37 -0.97 -2.95
C SER A 269 -0.33 0.35 -2.20
N TYR A 270 -1.15 1.31 -2.63
CA TYR A 270 -1.30 2.62 -1.99
C TYR A 270 -2.17 2.57 -0.72
N ARG A 271 -2.59 1.38 -0.26
CA ARG A 271 -3.54 1.22 0.85
C ARG A 271 -3.00 1.73 2.19
N PHE A 272 -1.75 1.43 2.56
CA PHE A 272 -1.16 1.98 3.80
C PHE A 272 -0.81 3.47 3.68
N PRO A 273 -0.20 3.96 2.58
CA PRO A 273 -0.05 5.39 2.37
C PRO A 273 -1.37 6.18 2.49
N LYS A 274 -2.47 5.61 1.98
CA LYS A 274 -3.80 6.19 2.14
C LYS A 274 -4.22 6.24 3.61
N ALA A 275 -4.01 5.17 4.38
CA ALA A 275 -4.30 5.14 5.82
C ALA A 275 -3.49 6.22 6.59
N ILE A 276 -2.21 6.39 6.26
CA ILE A 276 -1.35 7.48 6.78
C ILE A 276 -1.95 8.85 6.49
N ARG A 277 -2.37 9.10 5.24
CA ARG A 277 -2.99 10.37 4.85
C ARG A 277 -4.29 10.64 5.61
N ASP A 278 -5.14 9.63 5.72
CA ASP A 278 -6.42 9.75 6.42
C ASP A 278 -6.20 9.98 7.94
N LEU A 279 -5.17 9.36 8.53
CA LEU A 279 -4.72 9.62 9.90
C LEU A 279 -4.21 11.05 10.09
N PHE A 280 -3.33 11.53 9.21
CA PHE A 280 -2.80 12.91 9.30
C PHE A 280 -3.92 13.94 9.22
N HIS A 281 -4.91 13.70 8.36
CA HIS A 281 -6.11 14.51 8.30
C HIS A 281 -6.89 14.51 9.63
N ALA A 282 -7.09 13.34 10.24
CA ALA A 282 -7.78 13.21 11.52
C ALA A 282 -7.01 13.88 12.68
N LEU A 283 -5.67 13.75 12.70
CA LEU A 283 -4.78 14.37 13.67
C LEU A 283 -4.54 15.87 13.40
N ARG A 284 -4.98 16.39 12.25
CA ARG A 284 -4.74 17.78 11.79
C ARG A 284 -3.26 18.13 11.69
N LEU A 285 -2.45 17.13 11.30
CA LEU A 285 -1.01 17.29 11.11
C LEU A 285 -0.73 17.62 9.64
N PRO A 286 0.06 18.66 9.35
CA PRO A 286 0.53 18.89 7.99
C PRO A 286 1.59 17.84 7.62
N PHE A 287 1.72 17.56 6.33
CA PHE A 287 2.92 16.88 5.82
C PHE A 287 4.07 17.88 5.74
N GLY A 288 5.29 17.38 5.79
CA GLY A 288 6.48 18.12 5.41
C GLY A 288 6.41 18.56 3.95
N GLU A 289 6.88 19.79 3.72
CA GLU A 289 6.83 20.43 2.42
C GLU A 289 8.25 20.66 1.88
N THR A 290 8.41 20.34 0.60
CA THR A 290 9.62 20.61 -0.16
C THR A 290 9.69 22.06 -0.63
N ALA A 291 10.89 22.64 -0.60
CA ALA A 291 11.25 23.95 -1.15
C ALA A 291 12.10 23.83 -2.44
N ALA A 292 12.70 22.66 -2.70
CA ALA A 292 13.35 22.30 -3.96
C ALA A 292 13.31 20.76 -4.17
N MET A 293 13.15 20.27 -5.39
CA MET A 293 13.21 18.81 -5.63
C MET A 293 14.08 18.55 -6.85
N GLY A 294 15.06 17.67 -6.69
CA GLY A 294 15.87 17.14 -7.78
C GLY A 294 15.88 15.62 -7.71
N CYS A 295 15.54 14.97 -8.82
CA CYS A 295 15.55 13.52 -8.95
C CYS A 295 16.62 13.07 -9.94
N GLY A 296 17.34 11.99 -9.60
CA GLY A 296 18.41 11.39 -10.40
C GLY A 296 19.20 10.36 -9.58
N GLY A 297 19.79 9.34 -10.22
CA GLY A 297 20.42 8.20 -9.49
C GLY A 297 19.35 7.28 -8.87
N GLY A 298 19.52 5.97 -8.72
CA GLY A 298 20.70 5.11 -8.84
C GLY A 298 20.63 3.92 -7.88
N SER A 299 19.61 3.83 -7.02
CA SER A 299 19.28 2.59 -6.30
C SER A 299 18.23 1.83 -7.11
N ASP A 300 18.56 0.57 -7.43
CA ASP A 300 17.58 -0.39 -7.91
C ASP A 300 17.13 -1.19 -6.68
N PRO A 301 15.83 -1.18 -6.32
CA PRO A 301 15.32 -1.94 -5.18
C PRO A 301 15.69 -3.43 -5.23
N LEU A 302 15.92 -4.01 -6.43
CA LEU A 302 16.47 -5.36 -6.55
C LEU A 302 17.82 -5.50 -5.84
N PHE A 303 18.75 -4.57 -6.10
CA PHE A 303 20.08 -4.58 -5.50
C PHE A 303 20.03 -4.33 -4.00
N ASP A 304 19.23 -3.34 -3.59
CA ASP A 304 19.16 -2.97 -2.17
C ASP A 304 18.50 -4.09 -1.32
N SER A 305 17.53 -4.81 -1.91
CA SER A 305 16.84 -5.96 -1.31
C SER A 305 17.68 -7.24 -1.30
N TYR A 306 18.55 -7.44 -2.30
CA TYR A 306 19.31 -8.68 -2.48
C TYR A 306 20.79 -8.41 -2.78
N PRO A 307 21.55 -7.71 -1.93
CA PRO A 307 22.91 -7.29 -2.25
C PRO A 307 23.80 -8.48 -2.59
N ARG A 308 24.56 -8.38 -3.68
CA ARG A 308 25.55 -9.40 -4.04
C ARG A 308 26.72 -9.33 -3.07
N THR A 309 27.14 -10.49 -2.55
CA THR A 309 28.34 -10.55 -1.72
C THR A 309 29.58 -10.14 -2.52
N GLY A 310 30.14 -8.97 -2.21
CA GLY A 310 31.36 -8.45 -2.86
C GLY A 310 31.19 -7.14 -3.63
N ASP A 311 29.97 -6.62 -3.75
CA ASP A 311 29.65 -5.34 -4.41
C ASP A 311 29.45 -4.19 -3.40
N ASP A 312 30.21 -4.17 -2.30
CA ASP A 312 30.33 -2.99 -1.42
C ASP A 312 31.14 -1.91 -2.16
N ASP A 313 30.49 -1.02 -2.92
CA ASP A 313 31.06 0.24 -3.41
C ASP A 313 30.20 1.45 -2.99
#